data_AF-A0A445CWG3-F1
#
_entry.id   AF-A0A445CWG3-F1
#
_cell.length_a   1.000
_cell.length_b   1.000
_cell.length_c   1.000
_cell.angle_alpha   90.00
_cell.angle_beta   90.00
_cell.angle_gamma   90.00
#
_symmetry.space_group_name_H-M   'P 1'
#
loop_
_entity.id
_entity.type
_entity.pdbx_description
1 polymer ?
#
loop_
_entity_poly.entity_id
_entity_poly.type
_entity_poly.pdbx_seq_one_letter_code
_entity_poly.pdbx_strand_id
1 'polypeptide(L)'
;MVLELSQISSYCGLTYMSLLTAFDVETVAGFVFGEDKDAHMSCLSHVKHGAALSVVWGLVSEEVAHATKESLVAIKDDLHNNQTKRWQAIGTLKHVLSFVNLPWELKKHTINFLLCITDGCVSGEYLGEHSEWSSYMPNIFTALQAIKMVIMYAPEPEVRKKSFALLKAVLADIPDTQRFDILKALITNTDSSSMIAIFIDIVRREMHMEVCNSTSVKEAPDSNNEMHPDMPFWTPSVLELVESVLRPPRGGPPSLPDASDAVLSALNLYRFVLMTESTGKTNRTGVLSRSNLVKAYNEWLLPLGTLVSGIMTENKNDYDQLAVDTVCTLNPLELVLYRCIELVEEKLKQSTT
;
A
#
# COMPACT_ATOMS: atom_id res chain seq x y z
N MET A 1 29.54 -23.92 -0.18
CA MET A 1 28.75 -23.32 -1.28
C MET A 1 28.41 -21.84 -1.07
N VAL A 2 27.53 -21.43 -0.15
CA VAL A 2 27.18 -19.98 0.00
C VAL A 2 28.41 -19.12 0.34
N LEU A 3 29.23 -19.55 1.29
CA LEU A 3 30.48 -18.88 1.66
C LEU A 3 31.43 -18.69 0.46
N GLU A 4 31.63 -19.75 -0.34
CA GLU A 4 32.50 -19.72 -1.52
C GLU A 4 31.94 -18.78 -2.59
N LEU A 5 30.63 -18.79 -2.81
CA LEU A 5 29.97 -17.86 -3.74
C LEU A 5 30.11 -16.40 -3.29
N SER A 6 30.06 -16.13 -1.99
CA SER A 6 30.28 -14.78 -1.45
C SER A 6 31.73 -14.31 -1.62
N GLN A 7 32.71 -15.21 -1.46
CA GLN A 7 34.11 -14.91 -1.77
C GLN A 7 34.32 -14.63 -3.25
N ILE A 8 33.69 -15.42 -4.14
CA ILE A 8 33.74 -15.19 -5.59
C ILE A 8 33.09 -13.86 -5.96
N SER A 9 31.93 -13.54 -5.39
CA SER A 9 31.25 -12.25 -5.60
C SER A 9 32.16 -11.08 -5.23
N SER A 10 32.79 -11.14 -4.05
CA SER A 10 33.74 -10.14 -3.59
C SER A 10 34.96 -10.04 -4.51
N TYR A 11 35.51 -11.17 -4.95
CA TYR A 11 36.61 -11.21 -5.92
C TYR A 11 36.24 -10.57 -7.28
N CYS A 12 34.99 -10.74 -7.71
CA CYS A 12 34.44 -10.12 -8.91
C CYS A 12 34.10 -8.63 -8.74
N GLY A 13 34.35 -8.03 -7.57
CA GLY A 13 34.04 -6.62 -7.28
C GLY A 13 32.55 -6.33 -7.07
N LEU A 14 31.72 -7.37 -6.90
CA LEU A 14 30.30 -7.23 -6.61
C LEU A 14 30.10 -7.00 -5.11
N THR A 15 29.93 -5.74 -4.74
CA THR A 15 29.61 -5.32 -3.36
C THR A 15 28.13 -5.44 -3.08
N TYR A 16 27.74 -5.64 -1.82
CA TYR A 16 26.33 -5.63 -1.42
C TYR A 16 25.62 -4.34 -1.80
N MET A 17 26.28 -3.18 -1.67
CA MET A 17 25.70 -1.92 -2.12
C MET A 17 25.43 -1.93 -3.63
N SER A 18 26.38 -2.37 -4.45
CA SER A 18 26.19 -2.45 -5.91
C SER A 18 25.06 -3.43 -6.28
N LEU A 19 24.97 -4.57 -5.58
CA LEU A 19 23.91 -5.56 -5.79
C LEU A 19 22.52 -5.02 -5.45
N LEU A 20 22.41 -4.15 -4.44
CA LEU A 20 21.15 -3.53 -4.05
C LEU A 20 20.73 -2.36 -4.95
N THR A 21 21.69 -1.55 -5.42
CA THR A 21 21.41 -0.21 -5.99
C THR A 21 21.63 -0.10 -7.49
N ALA A 22 22.67 -0.75 -8.02
CA ALA A 22 23.18 -0.49 -9.36
C ALA A 22 23.20 -1.73 -10.26
N PHE A 23 22.72 -2.88 -9.75
CA PHE A 23 22.81 -4.14 -10.47
C PHE A 23 21.76 -4.23 -11.58
N ASP A 24 22.18 -3.88 -12.79
CA ASP A 24 21.37 -4.03 -14.00
C ASP A 24 21.74 -5.30 -14.78
N VAL A 25 20.84 -6.28 -14.72
CA VAL A 25 20.94 -7.55 -15.48
C VAL A 25 21.05 -7.30 -16.97
N GLU A 26 20.35 -6.30 -17.52
CA GLU A 26 20.31 -6.09 -18.96
C GLU A 26 21.63 -5.55 -19.50
N THR A 27 22.24 -4.63 -18.76
CA THR A 27 23.58 -4.11 -19.03
C THR A 27 24.60 -5.24 -18.95
N VAL A 28 24.61 -6.03 -17.87
CA VAL A 28 25.54 -7.16 -17.71
C VAL A 28 25.34 -8.20 -18.80
N ALA A 29 24.09 -8.53 -19.14
CA ALA A 29 23.76 -9.47 -20.21
C ALA A 29 24.27 -8.99 -21.58
N GLY A 30 24.11 -7.70 -21.88
CA GLY A 30 24.63 -7.10 -23.11
C GLY A 30 26.15 -7.19 -23.20
N PHE A 31 26.86 -6.99 -22.09
CA PHE A 31 28.32 -7.13 -22.04
C PHE A 31 28.79 -8.59 -22.18
N VAL A 32 28.11 -9.54 -21.53
CA VAL A 32 28.56 -10.94 -21.47
C VAL A 32 28.16 -11.73 -22.71
N PHE A 33 26.95 -11.52 -23.23
CA PHE A 33 26.38 -12.34 -24.32
C PHE A 33 26.29 -11.60 -25.67
N GLY A 34 26.51 -10.28 -25.71
CA GLY A 34 26.49 -9.51 -26.94
C GLY A 34 25.17 -9.67 -27.72
N GLU A 35 25.27 -9.99 -29.02
CA GLU A 35 24.12 -10.19 -29.91
C GLU A 35 23.31 -11.47 -29.58
N ASP A 36 23.89 -12.44 -28.88
CA ASP A 36 23.22 -13.69 -28.46
C ASP A 36 22.44 -13.55 -27.14
N LYS A 37 22.31 -12.32 -26.62
CA LYS A 37 21.62 -12.03 -25.35
C LYS A 37 20.24 -12.70 -25.28
N ASP A 38 19.42 -12.56 -26.32
CA ASP A 38 18.04 -13.06 -26.32
C ASP A 38 17.96 -14.58 -26.19
N ALA A 39 18.92 -15.32 -26.75
CA ALA A 39 19.01 -16.77 -26.63
C ALA A 39 19.34 -17.23 -25.19
N HIS A 40 19.96 -16.36 -24.39
CA HIS A 40 20.43 -16.64 -23.04
C HIS A 40 19.63 -15.93 -21.94
N MET A 41 18.65 -15.10 -22.27
CA MET A 41 17.81 -14.40 -21.28
C MET A 41 17.08 -15.37 -20.34
N SER A 42 16.72 -16.57 -20.81
CA SER A 42 16.10 -17.60 -19.96
C SER A 42 17.02 -18.04 -18.80
N CYS A 43 18.34 -18.13 -19.05
CA CYS A 43 19.36 -18.43 -18.05
C CYS A 43 19.53 -17.30 -17.02
N LEU A 44 19.14 -16.07 -17.35
CA LEU A 44 19.30 -14.89 -16.50
C LEU A 44 18.06 -14.53 -15.68
N SER A 45 16.98 -15.30 -15.83
CA SER A 45 15.69 -15.09 -15.13
C SER A 45 15.82 -15.00 -13.60
N HIS A 46 16.83 -15.66 -13.02
CA HIS A 46 17.07 -15.67 -11.58
C HIS A 46 18.18 -14.73 -11.11
N VAL A 47 18.81 -13.94 -11.97
CA VAL A 47 19.96 -13.11 -11.56
C VAL A 47 19.55 -12.07 -10.50
N LYS A 48 18.40 -11.41 -10.65
CA LYS A 48 17.90 -10.47 -9.62
C LYS A 48 17.58 -11.17 -8.30
N HIS A 49 17.13 -12.43 -8.36
CA HIS A 49 16.93 -13.25 -7.17
C HIS A 49 18.26 -13.59 -6.51
N GLY A 50 19.27 -13.96 -7.31
CA GLY A 50 20.63 -14.23 -6.84
C GLY A 50 21.26 -13.00 -6.18
N ALA A 51 21.18 -11.83 -6.81
CA ALA A 51 21.69 -10.57 -6.25
C ALA A 51 21.06 -10.26 -4.89
N ALA A 52 19.72 -10.33 -4.80
CA ALA A 52 19.01 -10.11 -3.55
C ALA A 52 19.36 -11.17 -2.49
N LEU A 53 19.45 -12.46 -2.87
CA LEU A 53 19.80 -13.54 -1.95
C LEU A 53 21.24 -13.45 -1.43
N SER A 54 22.19 -13.02 -2.26
CA SER A 54 23.57 -12.82 -1.84
C SER A 54 23.68 -11.84 -0.68
N VAL A 55 22.91 -10.75 -0.73
CA VAL A 55 22.83 -9.77 0.36
C VAL A 55 22.13 -10.35 1.58
N VAL A 56 21.00 -11.05 1.39
CA VAL A 56 20.25 -11.66 2.49
C VAL A 56 21.08 -12.71 3.23
N TRP A 57 21.88 -13.51 2.53
CA TRP A 57 22.77 -14.46 3.18
C TRP A 57 23.87 -13.80 4.04
N GLY A 58 24.37 -12.64 3.62
CA GLY A 58 25.23 -11.81 4.47
C GLY A 58 24.52 -11.35 5.75
N LEU A 59 23.21 -11.08 5.69
CA LEU A 59 22.40 -10.71 6.87
C LEU A 59 22.08 -11.90 7.78
N VAL A 60 22.07 -13.12 7.24
CA VAL A 60 21.76 -14.36 7.97
C VAL A 60 22.99 -14.91 8.68
N SER A 61 24.16 -14.85 8.04
CA SER A 61 25.38 -15.49 8.53
C SER A 61 26.52 -14.48 8.63
N GLU A 62 27.05 -14.34 9.85
CA GLU A 62 28.23 -13.51 10.10
C GLU A 62 29.44 -14.01 9.31
N GLU A 63 29.65 -15.33 9.18
CA GLU A 63 30.74 -15.90 8.37
C GLU A 63 30.65 -15.47 6.90
N VAL A 64 29.44 -15.40 6.34
CA VAL A 64 29.19 -14.94 4.98
C VAL A 64 29.46 -13.45 4.84
N ALA A 65 29.05 -12.63 5.82
CA ALA A 65 29.37 -11.20 5.84
C ALA A 65 30.87 -10.94 5.96
N HIS A 66 31.58 -11.70 6.81
CA HIS A 66 33.03 -11.59 6.97
C HIS A 66 33.77 -11.99 5.69
N ALA A 67 33.24 -12.96 4.92
CA ALA A 67 33.82 -13.39 3.65
C ALA A 67 33.85 -12.28 2.58
N THR A 68 32.91 -11.33 2.60
CA THR A 68 32.90 -10.19 1.67
C THR A 68 33.74 -9.02 2.16
N LYS A 69 34.13 -9.01 3.44
CA LYS A 69 34.83 -7.89 4.13
C LYS A 69 34.02 -6.59 4.15
N GLU A 70 32.71 -6.66 3.92
CA GLU A 70 31.83 -5.49 3.88
C GLU A 70 31.19 -5.21 5.25
N SER A 71 31.02 -3.93 5.59
CA SER A 71 30.31 -3.53 6.80
C SER A 71 28.82 -3.37 6.54
N LEU A 72 28.03 -4.35 7.01
CA LEU A 72 26.56 -4.29 6.92
C LEU A 72 25.97 -3.11 7.71
N VAL A 73 26.66 -2.63 8.75
CA VAL A 73 26.25 -1.44 9.51
C VAL A 73 26.37 -0.20 8.62
N ALA A 74 27.53 -0.01 7.99
CA ALA A 74 27.74 1.13 7.08
C ALA A 74 26.77 1.12 5.89
N ILE A 75 26.46 -0.08 5.35
CA ILE A 75 25.47 -0.24 4.28
C ILE A 75 24.07 0.17 4.75
N LYS A 76 23.65 -0.28 5.95
CA LYS A 76 22.35 0.12 6.52
C LYS A 76 22.27 1.62 6.71
N ASP A 77 23.33 2.24 7.24
CA ASP A 77 23.37 3.69 7.48
C ASP A 77 23.29 4.49 6.17
N ASP A 78 24.01 4.07 5.13
CA ASP A 78 23.96 4.73 3.81
C ASP A 78 22.57 4.59 3.15
N LEU A 79 21.95 3.41 3.22
CA LEU A 79 20.58 3.20 2.72
C LEU A 79 19.53 3.96 3.52
N HIS A 80 19.69 4.02 4.84
CA HIS A 80 18.79 4.79 5.71
C HIS A 80 18.83 6.29 5.38
N ASN A 81 20.03 6.82 5.07
CA ASN A 81 20.22 8.26 4.84
C ASN A 81 20.06 8.68 3.36
N ASN A 82 19.85 7.74 2.43
CA ASN A 82 19.70 8.03 1.01
C ASN A 82 18.44 7.38 0.43
N GLN A 83 17.41 8.21 0.18
CA GLN A 83 16.11 7.75 -0.29
C GLN A 83 16.17 7.02 -1.65
N THR A 84 16.93 7.55 -2.62
CA THR A 84 17.07 6.92 -3.93
C THR A 84 17.69 5.53 -3.84
N LYS A 85 18.79 5.40 -3.09
CA LYS A 85 19.44 4.09 -2.86
C LYS A 85 18.52 3.13 -2.10
N ARG A 86 17.75 3.65 -1.14
CA ARG A 86 16.76 2.85 -0.41
C ARG A 86 15.66 2.32 -1.33
N TRP A 87 15.13 3.14 -2.22
CA TRP A 87 14.12 2.71 -3.19
C TRP A 87 14.65 1.63 -4.13
N GLN A 88 15.90 1.77 -4.58
CA GLN A 88 16.57 0.73 -5.36
C GLN A 88 16.72 -0.57 -4.55
N ALA A 89 17.17 -0.48 -3.29
CA ALA A 89 17.30 -1.63 -2.40
C ALA A 89 15.96 -2.34 -2.14
N ILE A 90 14.88 -1.58 -1.91
CA ILE A 90 13.50 -2.10 -1.82
C ILE A 90 13.12 -2.82 -3.12
N GLY A 91 13.40 -2.19 -4.27
CA GLY A 91 13.15 -2.73 -5.60
C GLY A 91 13.90 -4.03 -5.89
N THR A 92 15.12 -4.19 -5.38
CA THR A 92 15.92 -5.41 -5.52
C THR A 92 15.43 -6.50 -4.56
N LEU A 93 15.26 -6.16 -3.28
CA LEU A 93 14.87 -7.12 -2.24
C LEU A 93 13.44 -7.64 -2.39
N LYS A 94 12.58 -6.98 -3.18
CA LYS A 94 11.26 -7.52 -3.56
C LYS A 94 11.35 -8.93 -4.15
N HIS A 95 12.44 -9.25 -4.87
CA HIS A 95 12.63 -10.55 -5.51
C HIS A 95 12.72 -11.68 -4.50
N VAL A 96 13.22 -11.41 -3.28
CA VAL A 96 13.23 -12.38 -2.18
C VAL A 96 11.82 -12.58 -1.61
N LEU A 97 11.07 -11.49 -1.46
CA LEU A 97 9.71 -11.51 -0.91
C LEU A 97 8.72 -12.20 -1.87
N SER A 98 8.81 -11.90 -3.17
CA SER A 98 7.89 -12.40 -4.20
C SER A 98 8.16 -13.84 -4.61
N PHE A 99 9.35 -14.39 -4.35
CA PHE A 99 9.66 -15.77 -4.72
C PHE A 99 8.89 -16.75 -3.83
N VAL A 100 7.95 -17.49 -4.43
CA VAL A 100 7.00 -18.35 -3.69
C VAL A 100 7.72 -19.44 -2.91
N ASN A 101 8.71 -20.09 -3.54
CA ASN A 101 9.38 -21.28 -2.99
C ASN A 101 10.53 -20.95 -2.03
N LEU A 102 10.75 -19.68 -1.70
CA LEU A 102 11.82 -19.31 -0.79
C LEU A 102 11.42 -19.55 0.68
N PRO A 103 12.32 -20.09 1.52
CA PRO A 103 12.07 -20.24 2.95
C PRO A 103 11.61 -18.94 3.63
N TRP A 104 10.61 -19.04 4.51
CA TRP A 104 10.08 -17.90 5.26
C TRP A 104 11.14 -17.21 6.12
N GLU A 105 12.14 -17.94 6.61
CA GLU A 105 13.23 -17.35 7.37
C GLU A 105 14.03 -16.33 6.54
N LEU A 106 14.31 -16.61 5.27
CA LEU A 106 14.99 -15.64 4.41
C LEU A 106 14.13 -14.40 4.19
N LYS A 107 12.82 -14.57 3.97
CA LYS A 107 11.87 -13.45 3.84
C LYS A 107 11.81 -12.62 5.13
N LYS A 108 11.86 -13.26 6.30
CA LYS A 108 11.88 -12.60 7.61
C LYS A 108 13.14 -11.76 7.80
N HIS A 109 14.32 -12.28 7.44
CA HIS A 109 15.56 -11.51 7.45
C HIS A 109 15.48 -10.30 6.50
N THR A 110 14.90 -10.47 5.31
CA THR A 110 14.66 -9.37 4.37
C THR A 110 13.72 -8.31 4.95
N ILE A 111 12.61 -8.70 5.57
CA ILE A 111 11.67 -7.76 6.18
C ILE A 111 12.32 -6.97 7.31
N ASN A 112 13.08 -7.65 8.19
CA ASN A 112 13.78 -6.97 9.28
C ASN A 112 14.80 -5.96 8.74
N PHE A 113 15.54 -6.31 7.69
CA PHE A 113 16.49 -5.40 7.08
C PHE A 113 15.82 -4.20 6.41
N LEU A 114 14.76 -4.43 5.64
CA LEU A 114 13.99 -3.36 5.02
C LEU A 114 13.37 -2.41 6.06
N LEU A 115 12.90 -2.95 7.19
CA LEU A 115 12.45 -2.13 8.32
C LEU A 115 13.59 -1.27 8.86
N CYS A 116 14.78 -1.84 9.09
CA CYS A 116 15.91 -1.06 9.61
C CYS A 116 16.30 0.12 8.72
N ILE A 117 16.20 -0.01 7.39
CA ILE A 117 16.56 1.07 6.47
C ILE A 117 15.41 2.06 6.21
N THR A 118 14.17 1.73 6.59
CA THR A 118 12.98 2.58 6.40
C THR A 118 12.48 3.23 7.69
N ASP A 119 12.96 2.79 8.86
CA ASP A 119 12.62 3.38 10.15
C ASP A 119 13.05 4.85 10.23
N GLY A 120 12.31 5.68 10.95
CA GLY A 120 12.69 7.09 11.21
C GLY A 120 12.81 8.03 10.01
N CYS A 121 12.57 7.57 8.78
CA CYS A 121 12.62 8.38 7.57
C CYS A 121 11.41 9.32 7.50
N VAL A 122 11.49 10.47 8.19
CA VAL A 122 10.59 11.59 7.95
C VAL A 122 11.00 12.20 6.61
N SER A 123 10.02 12.40 5.72
CA SER A 123 10.14 13.18 4.49
C SER A 123 10.66 14.59 4.81
N GLY A 124 11.96 14.74 5.00
CA GLY A 124 12.66 16.01 5.10
C GLY A 124 12.96 16.50 3.70
N GLU A 125 12.48 17.70 3.39
CA GLU A 125 12.75 18.52 2.20
C GLU A 125 13.30 17.74 1.00
N TYR A 126 12.37 17.30 0.15
CA TYR A 126 12.63 16.73 -1.15
C TYR A 126 13.41 17.76 -2.01
N LEU A 127 14.74 17.77 -1.89
CA LEU A 127 15.64 18.72 -2.55
C LEU A 127 16.10 18.25 -3.94
N GLY A 128 15.53 17.15 -4.46
CA GLY A 128 15.86 16.58 -5.75
C GLY A 128 14.65 16.56 -6.68
N GLU A 129 14.83 17.11 -7.87
CA GLU A 129 13.90 17.20 -9.00
C GLU A 129 12.77 16.15 -9.03
N HIS A 130 11.53 16.60 -9.24
CA HIS A 130 10.36 15.76 -9.54
C HIS A 130 10.53 14.77 -10.73
N SER A 131 11.70 14.74 -11.39
CA SER A 131 11.99 13.91 -12.56
C SER A 131 12.26 12.43 -12.23
N GLU A 132 12.81 12.09 -11.06
CA GLU A 132 13.34 10.74 -10.84
C GLU A 132 12.33 9.69 -10.32
N TRP A 133 11.26 10.09 -9.62
CA TRP A 133 10.27 9.16 -9.02
C TRP A 133 9.67 8.19 -10.04
N SER A 134 9.38 8.71 -11.25
CA SER A 134 8.76 7.94 -12.34
C SER A 134 9.55 6.66 -12.67
N SER A 135 10.88 6.69 -12.53
CA SER A 135 11.76 5.56 -12.80
C SER A 135 11.70 4.47 -11.71
N TYR A 136 11.42 4.87 -10.46
CA TYR A 136 11.38 3.97 -9.30
C TYR A 136 9.98 3.42 -9.03
N MET A 137 8.93 4.14 -9.42
CA MET A 137 7.54 3.82 -9.15
C MET A 137 7.17 2.36 -9.46
N PRO A 138 7.51 1.76 -10.63
CA PRO A 138 7.16 0.37 -10.91
C PRO A 138 7.81 -0.62 -9.94
N ASN A 139 9.05 -0.36 -9.53
CA ASN A 139 9.78 -1.20 -8.60
C ASN A 139 9.21 -1.11 -7.18
N ILE A 140 8.87 0.10 -6.73
CA ILE A 140 8.22 0.31 -5.43
C ILE A 140 6.83 -0.33 -5.39
N PHE A 141 6.01 -0.12 -6.43
CA PHE A 141 4.69 -0.71 -6.50
C PHE A 141 4.73 -2.24 -6.44
N THR A 142 5.62 -2.88 -7.22
CA THR A 142 5.80 -4.33 -7.19
C THR A 142 6.40 -4.84 -5.86
N ALA A 143 7.22 -4.03 -5.18
CA ALA A 143 7.68 -4.34 -3.83
C ALA A 143 6.54 -4.30 -2.79
N LEU A 144 5.67 -3.29 -2.84
CA LEU A 144 4.47 -3.21 -2.00
C LEU A 144 3.54 -4.41 -2.24
N GLN A 145 3.38 -4.84 -3.50
CA GLN A 145 2.65 -6.08 -3.83
C GLN A 145 3.32 -7.33 -3.23
N ALA A 146 4.65 -7.43 -3.27
CA ALA A 146 5.37 -8.54 -2.64
C ALA A 146 5.18 -8.54 -1.11
N ILE A 147 5.25 -7.37 -0.48
CA ILE A 147 5.00 -7.20 0.96
C ILE A 147 3.55 -7.59 1.31
N LYS A 148 2.56 -7.16 0.50
CA LYS A 148 1.15 -7.56 0.61
C LYS A 148 1.01 -9.09 0.65
N MET A 149 1.68 -9.80 -0.25
CA MET A 149 1.66 -11.27 -0.28
C MET A 149 2.24 -11.86 1.02
N VAL A 150 3.29 -11.27 1.58
CA VAL A 150 3.82 -11.75 2.88
C VAL A 150 2.85 -11.49 4.03
N ILE A 151 2.17 -10.34 4.05
CA ILE A 151 1.11 -10.05 5.04
C ILE A 151 0.00 -11.09 4.98
N MET A 152 -0.41 -11.51 3.78
CA MET A 152 -1.50 -12.46 3.61
C MET A 152 -1.11 -13.91 3.95
N TYR A 153 0.09 -14.34 3.54
CA TYR A 153 0.43 -15.77 3.49
C TYR A 153 1.50 -16.23 4.47
N ALA A 154 2.20 -15.33 5.17
CA ALA A 154 3.20 -15.78 6.14
C ALA A 154 2.54 -16.59 7.27
N PRO A 155 3.10 -17.75 7.67
CA PRO A 155 2.52 -18.60 8.71
C PRO A 155 2.64 -17.95 10.09
N GLU A 156 3.77 -17.28 10.37
CA GLU A 156 4.05 -16.61 11.63
C GLU A 156 3.31 -15.26 11.72
N PRO A 157 2.44 -15.05 12.75
CA PRO A 157 1.76 -13.78 12.95
C PRO A 157 2.71 -12.59 13.10
N GLU A 158 3.88 -12.79 13.74
CA GLU A 158 4.88 -11.74 13.92
C GLU A 158 5.50 -11.29 12.59
N VAL A 159 5.70 -12.22 11.63
CA VAL A 159 6.16 -11.88 10.29
C VAL A 159 5.09 -11.07 9.54
N ARG A 160 3.81 -11.44 9.66
CA ARG A 160 2.69 -10.66 9.08
C ARG A 160 2.64 -9.24 9.65
N LYS A 161 2.76 -9.09 10.98
CA LYS A 161 2.77 -7.78 11.67
C LYS A 161 3.94 -6.90 11.23
N LYS A 162 5.16 -7.45 11.20
CA LYS A 162 6.35 -6.72 10.73
C LYS A 162 6.25 -6.33 9.27
N SER A 163 5.68 -7.20 8.43
CA SER A 163 5.43 -6.89 7.02
C SER A 163 4.42 -5.75 6.86
N PHE A 164 3.39 -5.71 7.71
CA PHE A 164 2.44 -4.60 7.72
C PHE A 164 3.09 -3.29 8.21
N ALA A 165 3.98 -3.35 9.20
CA ALA A 165 4.77 -2.18 9.60
C ALA A 165 5.66 -1.70 8.45
N LEU A 166 6.31 -2.62 7.73
CA LEU A 166 7.15 -2.32 6.58
C LEU A 166 6.34 -1.69 5.44
N LEU A 167 5.16 -2.22 5.13
CA LEU A 167 4.26 -1.66 4.14
C LEU A 167 3.99 -0.17 4.43
N LYS A 168 3.65 0.16 5.68
CA LYS A 168 3.41 1.56 6.10
C LYS A 168 4.67 2.41 5.99
N ALA A 169 5.83 1.89 6.39
CA ALA A 169 7.10 2.61 6.30
C ALA A 169 7.48 2.91 4.84
N VAL A 170 7.33 1.94 3.93
CA VAL A 170 7.57 2.14 2.49
C VAL A 170 6.56 3.14 1.91
N LEU A 171 5.28 3.08 2.30
CA LEU A 171 4.29 4.07 1.85
C LEU A 171 4.62 5.49 2.34
N ALA A 172 5.06 5.65 3.59
CA ALA A 172 5.49 6.94 4.13
C ALA A 172 6.72 7.50 3.40
N ASP A 173 7.57 6.62 2.86
CA ASP A 173 8.74 6.99 2.08
C ASP A 173 8.42 7.40 0.62
N ILE A 174 7.15 7.30 0.18
CA ILE A 174 6.69 7.76 -1.14
C ILE A 174 6.27 9.24 -1.05
N PRO A 175 6.54 10.07 -2.08
CA PRO A 175 6.05 11.45 -2.11
C PRO A 175 4.54 11.57 -1.86
N ASP A 176 4.10 12.52 -1.03
CA ASP A 176 2.71 12.66 -0.61
C ASP A 176 1.73 12.75 -1.79
N THR A 177 2.10 13.48 -2.85
CA THR A 177 1.29 13.65 -4.07
C THR A 177 1.09 12.37 -4.87
N GLN A 178 1.93 11.35 -4.66
CA GLN A 178 1.91 10.07 -5.37
C GLN A 178 1.32 8.95 -4.51
N ARG A 179 1.34 9.10 -3.19
CA ARG A 179 0.94 8.05 -2.23
C ARG A 179 -0.51 7.62 -2.42
N PHE A 180 -1.42 8.57 -2.66
CA PHE A 180 -2.83 8.24 -2.92
C PHE A 180 -3.01 7.38 -4.17
N ASP A 181 -2.35 7.71 -5.28
CA ASP A 181 -2.45 6.95 -6.54
C ASP A 181 -1.89 5.54 -6.39
N ILE A 182 -0.79 5.38 -5.65
CA ILE A 182 -0.23 4.07 -5.30
C ILE A 182 -1.23 3.25 -4.47
N LEU A 183 -1.83 3.85 -3.44
CA LEU A 183 -2.84 3.17 -2.62
C LEU A 183 -4.08 2.78 -3.44
N LYS A 184 -4.58 3.69 -4.29
CA LYS A 184 -5.68 3.41 -5.23
C LYS A 184 -5.33 2.24 -6.14
N ALA A 185 -4.12 2.22 -6.70
CA ALA A 185 -3.64 1.11 -7.53
C ALA A 185 -3.48 -0.22 -6.74
N LEU A 186 -3.04 -0.18 -5.49
CA LEU A 186 -2.97 -1.38 -4.64
C LEU A 186 -4.36 -1.96 -4.36
N ILE A 187 -5.34 -1.09 -4.11
CA ILE A 187 -6.74 -1.48 -3.87
C ILE A 187 -7.35 -2.11 -5.12
N THR A 188 -7.18 -1.49 -6.29
CA THR A 188 -7.76 -2.00 -7.55
C THR A 188 -7.11 -3.29 -8.04
N ASN A 189 -5.87 -3.58 -7.65
CA ASN A 189 -5.13 -4.80 -8.02
C ASN A 189 -5.12 -5.87 -6.90
N THR A 190 -6.14 -5.88 -6.05
CA THR A 190 -6.26 -6.84 -4.94
C THR A 190 -7.65 -7.46 -4.90
N ASP A 191 -7.71 -8.80 -4.88
CA ASP A 191 -8.98 -9.54 -4.81
C ASP A 191 -9.38 -9.90 -3.37
N SER A 192 -8.52 -9.62 -2.38
CA SER A 192 -8.80 -9.90 -0.97
C SER A 192 -9.57 -8.75 -0.32
N SER A 193 -10.82 -9.03 0.07
CA SER A 193 -11.71 -8.11 0.79
C SER A 193 -11.03 -7.48 2.02
N SER A 194 -10.40 -8.28 2.87
CA SER A 194 -9.70 -7.79 4.07
C SER A 194 -8.49 -6.92 3.74
N MET A 195 -7.72 -7.22 2.68
CA MET A 195 -6.60 -6.36 2.27
C MET A 195 -7.08 -5.04 1.67
N ILE A 196 -8.16 -5.04 0.87
CA ILE A 196 -8.81 -3.82 0.40
C ILE A 196 -9.22 -2.96 1.61
N ALA A 197 -9.86 -3.58 2.62
CA ALA A 197 -10.28 -2.88 3.83
C ALA A 197 -9.11 -2.22 4.57
N ILE A 198 -7.98 -2.93 4.69
CA ILE A 198 -6.74 -2.42 5.29
C ILE A 198 -6.20 -1.21 4.51
N PHE A 199 -6.12 -1.30 3.18
CA PHE A 199 -5.61 -0.18 2.37
C PHE A 199 -6.53 1.04 2.43
N ILE A 200 -7.86 0.85 2.45
CA ILE A 200 -8.83 1.94 2.67
C ILE A 200 -8.64 2.56 4.06
N ASP A 201 -8.34 1.76 5.09
CA ASP A 201 -8.03 2.29 6.42
C ASP A 201 -6.76 3.16 6.43
N ILE A 202 -5.74 2.79 5.64
CA ILE A 202 -4.54 3.61 5.45
C ILE A 202 -4.91 4.94 4.78
N VAL A 203 -5.69 4.93 3.69
CA VAL A 203 -6.19 6.16 3.02
C VAL A 203 -6.91 7.06 4.02
N ARG A 204 -7.81 6.50 4.83
CA ARG A 204 -8.53 7.25 5.88
C ARG A 204 -7.60 7.87 6.91
N ARG A 205 -6.54 7.17 7.32
CA ARG A 205 -5.55 7.69 8.28
C ARG A 205 -4.71 8.81 7.69
N GLU A 206 -4.26 8.70 6.45
CA GLU A 206 -3.55 9.77 5.74
C GLU A 206 -4.42 11.04 5.66
N MET A 207 -5.69 10.90 5.26
CA MET A 207 -6.66 12.01 5.25
C MET A 207 -6.82 12.67 6.63
N HIS A 208 -6.90 11.86 7.69
CA HIS A 208 -7.00 12.36 9.05
C HIS A 208 -5.72 13.13 9.48
N MET A 209 -4.54 12.61 9.13
CA MET A 209 -3.26 13.27 9.41
C MET A 209 -3.17 14.65 8.72
N GLU A 210 -3.61 14.76 7.46
CA GLU A 210 -3.66 16.04 6.75
C GLU A 210 -4.55 17.07 7.46
N VAL A 211 -5.73 16.65 7.95
CA VAL A 211 -6.63 17.53 8.72
C VAL A 211 -5.99 17.99 10.02
N CYS A 212 -5.37 17.09 10.79
CA CYS A 212 -4.68 17.43 12.03
C CYS A 212 -3.54 18.44 11.78
N ASN A 213 -2.71 18.19 10.77
CA ASN A 213 -1.58 19.06 10.42
C ASN A 213 -2.04 20.44 9.93
N SER A 214 -3.14 20.51 9.17
CA SER A 214 -3.68 21.80 8.72
C SER A 214 -4.27 22.66 9.84
N THR A 215 -4.63 22.04 10.97
CA THR A 215 -5.20 22.74 12.13
C THR A 215 -4.09 23.30 13.02
N SER A 216 -2.98 22.58 13.19
CA SER A 216 -1.84 23.03 13.99
C SER A 216 -1.10 24.22 13.37
N VAL A 217 -1.06 24.33 12.04
CA VAL A 217 -0.43 25.47 11.33
C VAL A 217 -1.20 26.78 11.55
N LYS A 218 -2.52 26.72 11.80
CA LYS A 218 -3.35 27.92 12.01
C LYS A 218 -3.15 28.60 13.36
N GLU A 219 -2.42 27.99 14.30
CA GLU A 219 -2.12 28.57 15.62
C GLU A 219 -0.81 29.37 15.65
N ALA A 220 -0.02 29.38 14.56
CA ALA A 220 1.18 30.20 14.46
C ALA A 220 0.84 31.58 13.87
N PRO A 221 1.11 32.70 14.58
CA PRO A 221 0.94 34.02 14.00
C PRO A 221 2.10 34.29 13.02
N ASP A 222 1.74 34.90 11.89
CA ASP A 222 2.61 35.49 10.86
C ASP A 222 3.14 34.58 9.73
N SER A 223 2.41 34.56 8.61
CA SER A 223 2.95 35.07 7.33
C SER A 223 1.85 35.11 6.24
N ASN A 224 1.77 36.25 5.54
CA ASN A 224 0.80 36.59 4.50
C ASN A 224 1.02 35.86 3.16
N ASN A 225 1.22 34.54 3.16
CA ASN A 225 1.13 33.74 1.94
C ASN A 225 0.01 32.72 2.12
N GLU A 226 -1.17 33.03 1.56
CA GLU A 226 -2.29 32.09 1.41
C GLU A 226 -1.93 30.99 0.41
N MET A 227 -0.95 30.15 0.74
CA MET A 227 -0.81 28.85 0.09
C MET A 227 -1.60 27.88 0.96
N HIS A 228 -2.85 27.60 0.57
CA HIS A 228 -3.61 26.53 1.20
C HIS A 228 -2.74 25.27 1.19
N PRO A 229 -2.56 24.59 2.34
CA PRO A 229 -1.78 23.36 2.36
C PRO A 229 -2.39 22.37 1.37
N ASP A 230 -1.56 21.91 0.43
CA ASP A 230 -1.91 20.86 -0.50
C ASP A 230 -2.34 19.64 0.32
N MET A 231 -3.57 19.19 0.07
CA MET A 231 -4.15 18.02 0.71
C MET A 231 -4.33 16.94 -0.36
N PRO A 232 -3.26 16.22 -0.72
CA PRO A 232 -3.28 15.26 -1.82
C PRO A 232 -4.33 14.16 -1.66
N PHE A 233 -4.75 13.86 -0.42
CA PHE A 233 -5.79 12.88 -0.17
C PHE A 233 -7.21 13.47 -0.19
N TRP A 234 -7.42 14.79 -0.12
CA TRP A 234 -8.77 15.40 -0.16
C TRP A 234 -9.18 15.80 -1.58
N THR A 235 -9.23 14.83 -2.49
CA THR A 235 -9.60 15.02 -3.91
C THR A 235 -10.87 14.25 -4.28
N PRO A 236 -11.55 14.58 -5.40
CA PRO A 236 -12.69 13.82 -5.89
C PRO A 236 -12.40 12.33 -6.13
N SER A 237 -11.13 11.98 -6.37
CA SER A 237 -10.66 10.59 -6.55
C SER A 237 -10.95 9.68 -5.35
N VAL A 238 -11.16 10.23 -4.15
CA VAL A 238 -11.59 9.46 -2.97
C VAL A 238 -13.01 8.90 -3.15
N LEU A 239 -13.91 9.68 -3.76
CA LEU A 239 -15.26 9.21 -4.04
C LEU A 239 -15.27 8.15 -5.14
N GLU A 240 -14.40 8.29 -6.14
CA GLU A 240 -14.19 7.23 -7.15
C GLU A 240 -13.67 5.94 -6.52
N LEU A 241 -12.78 6.05 -5.52
CA LEU A 241 -12.28 4.89 -4.78
C LEU A 241 -13.42 4.20 -4.01
N VAL A 242 -14.24 4.95 -3.27
CA VAL A 242 -15.43 4.43 -2.59
C VAL A 242 -16.38 3.77 -3.59
N GLU A 243 -16.66 4.43 -4.71
CA GLU A 243 -17.51 3.90 -5.78
C GLU A 243 -17.00 2.58 -6.31
N SER A 244 -15.69 2.45 -6.56
CA SER A 244 -15.10 1.23 -7.11
C SER A 244 -15.32 -0.02 -6.24
N VAL A 245 -15.55 0.17 -4.93
CA VAL A 245 -15.84 -0.89 -3.96
C VAL A 245 -17.35 -1.12 -3.82
N LEU A 246 -18.13 -0.04 -3.69
CA LEU A 246 -19.60 -0.14 -3.50
C LEU A 246 -20.35 -0.46 -4.79
N ARG A 247 -19.71 -0.25 -5.95
CA ARG A 247 -20.22 -0.53 -7.28
C ARG A 247 -19.07 -1.05 -8.16
N PRO A 248 -18.76 -2.35 -8.09
CA PRO A 248 -17.65 -2.93 -8.84
C PRO A 248 -17.78 -2.71 -10.36
N PRO A 249 -16.66 -2.74 -11.13
CA PRO A 249 -16.66 -2.44 -12.57
C PRO A 249 -17.57 -3.31 -13.44
N ARG A 250 -17.93 -4.51 -12.97
CA ARG A 250 -18.87 -5.40 -13.65
C ARG A 250 -20.34 -4.94 -13.54
N GLY A 251 -20.59 -3.87 -12.79
CA GLY A 251 -21.93 -3.36 -12.47
C GLY A 251 -22.58 -4.13 -11.32
N GLY A 252 -23.67 -3.57 -10.80
CA GLY A 252 -24.42 -4.13 -9.67
C GLY A 252 -23.78 -3.89 -8.30
N PRO A 253 -24.40 -4.42 -7.23
CA PRO A 253 -23.85 -4.35 -5.87
C PRO A 253 -22.68 -5.33 -5.69
N PRO A 254 -21.83 -5.13 -4.67
CA PRO A 254 -20.70 -6.01 -4.35
C PRO A 254 -21.17 -7.41 -3.93
N SER A 255 -20.34 -8.42 -4.16
CA SER A 255 -20.61 -9.81 -3.77
C SER A 255 -20.57 -9.95 -2.24
N LEU A 256 -21.74 -10.03 -1.60
CA LEU A 256 -21.85 -10.27 -0.15
C LEU A 256 -22.19 -11.74 0.14
N PRO A 257 -21.70 -12.32 1.24
CA PRO A 257 -20.92 -11.69 2.31
C PRO A 257 -19.40 -11.59 2.05
N ASP A 258 -18.87 -12.13 0.95
CA ASP A 258 -17.42 -12.22 0.70
C ASP A 258 -16.70 -10.85 0.69
N ALA A 259 -17.34 -9.82 0.17
CA ALA A 259 -16.80 -8.46 0.09
C ALA A 259 -17.05 -7.60 1.35
N SER A 260 -17.53 -8.19 2.46
CA SER A 260 -18.03 -7.42 3.61
C SER A 260 -16.99 -6.49 4.22
N ASP A 261 -15.75 -6.95 4.44
CA ASP A 261 -14.68 -6.12 5.01
C ASP A 261 -14.40 -4.87 4.15
N ALA A 262 -14.26 -5.07 2.83
CA ALA A 262 -14.01 -3.99 1.88
C ALA A 262 -15.17 -2.98 1.86
N VAL A 263 -16.41 -3.47 1.78
CA VAL A 263 -17.62 -2.64 1.76
C VAL A 263 -17.78 -1.84 3.05
N LEU A 264 -17.59 -2.48 4.21
CA LEU A 264 -17.65 -1.81 5.50
C LEU A 264 -16.59 -0.71 5.62
N SER A 265 -15.35 -0.97 5.16
CA SER A 265 -14.29 0.03 5.16
C SER A 265 -14.60 1.20 4.22
N ALA A 266 -15.11 0.93 3.01
CA ALA A 266 -15.52 1.96 2.06
C ALA A 266 -16.68 2.83 2.59
N LEU A 267 -17.68 2.24 3.22
CA LEU A 267 -18.77 2.98 3.87
C LEU A 267 -18.25 3.87 5.01
N ASN A 268 -17.32 3.36 5.82
CA ASN A 268 -16.71 4.16 6.89
C ASN A 268 -15.84 5.30 6.35
N LEU A 269 -15.13 5.10 5.24
CA LEU A 269 -14.40 6.17 4.55
C LEU A 269 -15.38 7.23 4.02
N TYR A 270 -16.45 6.83 3.34
CA TYR A 270 -17.49 7.74 2.86
C TYR A 270 -18.10 8.56 4.01
N ARG A 271 -18.48 7.88 5.10
CA ARG A 271 -19.00 8.53 6.32
C ARG A 271 -18.01 9.54 6.88
N PHE A 272 -16.73 9.17 6.98
CA PHE A 272 -15.67 10.03 7.47
C PHE A 272 -15.53 11.30 6.62
N VAL A 273 -15.47 11.16 5.30
CA VAL A 273 -15.35 12.28 4.35
C VAL A 273 -16.57 13.21 4.47
N LEU A 274 -17.78 12.64 4.42
CA LEU A 274 -19.03 13.40 4.51
C LEU A 274 -19.14 14.20 5.82
N MET A 275 -18.83 13.59 6.96
CA MET A 275 -18.86 14.26 8.26
C MET A 275 -17.77 15.33 8.39
N THR A 276 -16.55 15.04 7.94
CA THR A 276 -15.42 15.96 8.06
C THR A 276 -15.62 17.21 7.21
N GLU A 277 -16.00 17.05 5.95
CA GLU A 277 -16.28 18.19 5.06
C GLU A 277 -17.50 19.01 5.53
N SER A 278 -18.53 18.34 6.04
CA SER A 278 -19.70 18.99 6.65
C SER A 278 -19.32 19.87 7.84
N THR A 279 -18.54 19.33 8.78
CA THR A 279 -18.12 20.07 9.99
C THR A 279 -17.13 21.17 9.65
N GLY A 280 -16.19 20.90 8.74
CA GLY A 280 -15.19 21.87 8.28
C GLY A 280 -15.73 22.96 7.36
N LYS A 281 -16.99 22.83 6.89
CA LYS A 281 -17.61 23.70 5.88
C LYS A 281 -16.76 23.77 4.59
N THR A 282 -16.19 22.63 4.19
CA THR A 282 -15.42 22.48 2.94
C THR A 282 -16.14 21.54 1.98
N ASN A 283 -15.70 21.47 0.72
CA ASN A 283 -16.21 20.49 -0.23
C ASN A 283 -15.15 20.14 -1.30
N ARG A 284 -13.91 19.87 -0.86
CA ARG A 284 -12.75 19.58 -1.71
C ARG A 284 -12.94 18.30 -2.52
N THR A 285 -13.56 17.29 -1.91
CA THR A 285 -13.87 16.03 -2.59
C THR A 285 -15.13 16.12 -3.46
N GLY A 286 -15.94 17.17 -3.26
CA GLY A 286 -17.24 17.31 -3.87
C GLY A 286 -18.34 16.47 -3.20
N VAL A 287 -18.09 15.82 -2.07
CA VAL A 287 -19.04 14.91 -1.39
C VAL A 287 -20.37 15.60 -1.02
N LEU A 288 -20.34 16.89 -0.71
CA LEU A 288 -21.53 17.69 -0.34
C LEU A 288 -22.25 18.28 -1.55
N SER A 289 -21.73 18.07 -2.77
CA SER A 289 -22.44 18.52 -3.97
C SER A 289 -23.72 17.71 -4.15
N ARG A 290 -24.82 18.40 -4.53
CA ARG A 290 -26.11 17.75 -4.73
C ARG A 290 -26.03 16.58 -5.73
N SER A 291 -25.25 16.74 -6.81
CA SER A 291 -25.02 15.68 -7.79
C SER A 291 -24.38 14.43 -7.18
N ASN A 292 -23.31 14.59 -6.38
CA ASN A 292 -22.63 13.46 -5.77
C ASN A 292 -23.45 12.81 -4.66
N LEU A 293 -24.22 13.60 -3.88
CA LEU A 293 -25.15 13.06 -2.87
C LEU A 293 -26.27 12.23 -3.52
N VAL A 294 -26.90 12.75 -4.58
CA VAL A 294 -27.94 12.03 -5.34
C VAL A 294 -27.36 10.77 -5.98
N LYS A 295 -26.15 10.86 -6.55
CA LYS A 295 -25.45 9.70 -7.13
C LYS A 295 -25.18 8.63 -6.07
N ALA A 296 -24.53 8.99 -4.96
CA ALA A 296 -24.21 8.05 -3.90
C ALA A 296 -25.47 7.38 -3.32
N TYR A 297 -26.53 8.15 -3.09
CA TYR A 297 -27.80 7.63 -2.58
C TYR A 297 -28.42 6.61 -3.52
N ASN A 298 -28.62 6.96 -4.79
CA ASN A 298 -29.37 6.13 -5.74
C ASN A 298 -28.54 4.98 -6.33
N GLU A 299 -27.25 5.20 -6.56
CA GLU A 299 -26.40 4.25 -7.29
C GLU A 299 -25.57 3.35 -6.36
N TRP A 300 -25.33 3.76 -5.11
CA TRP A 300 -24.50 2.99 -4.16
C TRP A 300 -25.31 2.51 -2.95
N LEU A 301 -25.89 3.44 -2.18
CA LEU A 301 -26.44 3.15 -0.85
C LEU A 301 -27.77 2.39 -0.91
N LEU A 302 -28.73 2.82 -1.74
CA LEU A 302 -30.02 2.14 -1.87
C LEU A 302 -29.92 0.72 -2.44
N PRO A 303 -29.18 0.47 -3.54
CA PRO A 303 -28.99 -0.89 -4.05
C PRO A 303 -28.31 -1.80 -3.03
N LEU A 304 -27.29 -1.29 -2.32
CA LEU A 304 -26.63 -2.03 -1.26
C LEU A 304 -27.60 -2.33 -0.10
N GLY A 305 -28.47 -1.39 0.27
CA GLY A 305 -29.47 -1.58 1.31
C GLY A 305 -30.49 -2.66 0.98
N THR A 306 -30.93 -2.70 -0.27
CA THR A 306 -31.81 -3.76 -0.77
C THR A 306 -31.12 -5.13 -0.71
N LEU A 307 -29.85 -5.21 -1.15
CA LEU A 307 -29.09 -6.45 -1.10
C LEU A 307 -28.90 -6.95 0.35
N VAL A 308 -28.43 -6.10 1.24
CA VAL A 308 -28.16 -6.46 2.65
C VAL A 308 -29.45 -6.89 3.35
N SER A 309 -30.54 -6.13 3.18
CA SER A 309 -31.85 -6.48 3.75
C SER A 309 -32.38 -7.81 3.23
N GLY A 310 -32.16 -8.10 1.93
CA GLY A 310 -32.53 -9.37 1.31
C GLY A 310 -31.81 -10.54 1.96
N ILE A 311 -30.47 -10.49 2.01
CA ILE A 311 -29.64 -11.55 2.61
C ILE A 311 -30.00 -11.74 4.09
N MET A 312 -30.13 -10.64 4.85
CA MET A 312 -30.52 -10.72 6.26
C MET A 312 -31.88 -11.38 6.47
N THR A 313 -32.86 -11.06 5.62
CA THR A 313 -34.22 -11.61 5.73
C THR A 313 -34.23 -13.11 5.38
N GLU A 314 -33.50 -13.52 4.36
CA GLU A 314 -33.37 -14.92 3.95
C GLU A 314 -32.74 -15.79 5.06
N ASN A 315 -31.77 -15.24 5.80
CA ASN A 315 -31.02 -15.96 6.83
C ASN A 315 -31.61 -15.81 8.24
N LYS A 316 -32.60 -14.93 8.46
CA LYS A 316 -33.08 -14.53 9.80
C LYS A 316 -33.59 -15.68 10.68
N ASN A 317 -34.24 -16.67 10.07
CA ASN A 317 -34.83 -17.81 10.77
C ASN A 317 -34.06 -19.10 10.52
N ASP A 318 -32.94 -19.03 9.79
CA ASP A 318 -32.07 -20.17 9.56
C ASP A 318 -31.02 -20.20 10.67
N TYR A 319 -31.02 -21.30 11.43
CA TYR A 319 -30.12 -21.53 12.54
C TYR A 319 -28.89 -22.36 12.13
N ASP A 320 -28.72 -22.63 10.84
CA ASP A 320 -27.45 -23.16 10.35
C ASP A 320 -26.29 -22.20 10.66
N GLN A 321 -25.13 -22.77 10.95
CA GLN A 321 -23.94 -22.01 11.32
C GLN A 321 -23.57 -20.99 10.25
N LEU A 322 -23.71 -21.35 8.97
CA LEU A 322 -23.44 -20.45 7.84
C LEU A 322 -24.39 -19.25 7.80
N ALA A 323 -25.67 -19.46 8.10
CA ALA A 323 -26.66 -18.40 8.16
C ALA A 323 -26.37 -17.44 9.32
N VAL A 324 -26.05 -17.99 10.50
CA VAL A 324 -25.64 -17.20 11.68
C VAL A 324 -24.38 -16.39 11.40
N ASP A 325 -23.35 -17.00 10.82
CA ASP A 325 -22.09 -16.33 10.47
C ASP A 325 -22.30 -15.21 9.44
N THR A 326 -23.18 -15.44 8.46
CA THR A 326 -23.57 -14.44 7.45
C THR A 326 -24.23 -13.23 8.10
N VAL A 327 -25.22 -13.46 8.97
CA VAL A 327 -25.91 -12.37 9.70
C VAL A 327 -24.92 -11.62 10.60
N CYS A 328 -24.08 -12.33 11.35
CA CYS A 328 -23.06 -11.69 12.18
C CYS A 328 -22.08 -10.83 11.38
N THR A 329 -21.71 -11.27 10.18
CA THR A 329 -20.80 -10.53 9.28
C THR A 329 -21.46 -9.27 8.71
N LEU A 330 -22.76 -9.34 8.37
CA LEU A 330 -23.48 -8.23 7.73
C LEU A 330 -24.04 -7.20 8.73
N ASN A 331 -24.22 -7.55 10.01
CA ASN A 331 -24.80 -6.65 11.01
C ASN A 331 -24.04 -5.31 11.12
N PRO A 332 -22.70 -5.27 11.23
CA PRO A 332 -21.95 -4.01 11.24
C PRO A 332 -22.12 -3.20 9.95
N LEU A 333 -22.22 -3.87 8.81
CA LEU A 333 -22.40 -3.26 7.49
C LEU A 333 -23.76 -2.57 7.40
N GLU A 334 -24.83 -3.25 7.81
CA GLU A 334 -26.19 -2.71 7.85
C GLU A 334 -26.25 -1.40 8.67
N LEU A 335 -25.68 -1.42 9.88
CA LEU A 335 -25.66 -0.25 10.77
C LEU A 335 -24.93 0.96 10.15
N VAL A 336 -23.75 0.74 9.55
CA VAL A 336 -22.99 1.83 8.94
C VAL A 336 -23.68 2.33 7.66
N LEU A 337 -24.27 1.42 6.88
CA LEU A 337 -24.98 1.77 5.65
C LEU A 337 -26.18 2.67 5.92
N TYR A 338 -27.04 2.30 6.87
CA TYR A 338 -28.19 3.15 7.23
C TYR A 338 -27.74 4.49 7.79
N ARG A 339 -26.64 4.53 8.55
CA ARG A 339 -26.08 5.80 9.00
C ARG A 339 -25.62 6.69 7.83
N CYS A 340 -25.01 6.10 6.79
CA CYS A 340 -24.65 6.84 5.58
C CYS A 340 -25.88 7.38 4.85
N ILE A 341 -26.94 6.57 4.75
CA ILE A 341 -28.23 6.97 4.15
C ILE A 341 -28.81 8.18 4.88
N GLU A 342 -28.94 8.11 6.21
CA GLU A 342 -29.45 9.21 7.04
C GLU A 342 -28.68 10.51 6.79
N LEU A 343 -27.35 10.45 6.82
CA LEU A 343 -26.49 11.62 6.63
C LEU A 343 -26.69 12.23 5.23
N VAL A 344 -26.82 11.41 4.19
CA VAL A 344 -27.04 11.89 2.82
C VAL A 344 -28.42 12.55 2.68
N GLU A 345 -29.47 11.94 3.24
CA GLU A 345 -30.81 12.53 3.23
C GLU A 345 -30.88 13.87 3.96
N GLU A 346 -30.23 13.98 5.13
CA GLU A 346 -30.12 15.23 5.88
C GLU A 346 -29.48 16.35 5.03
N LYS A 347 -28.39 16.03 4.32
CA LYS A 347 -27.70 17.00 3.46
C LYS A 347 -28.49 17.37 2.21
N LEU A 348 -29.21 16.42 1.60
CA LEU A 348 -30.09 16.72 0.47
C LEU A 348 -31.25 17.64 0.87
N LYS A 349 -31.84 17.44 2.05
CA LYS A 349 -32.89 18.33 2.60
C LYS A 349 -32.35 19.76 2.80
N GLN A 350 -31.16 19.90 3.39
CA GLN A 350 -30.50 21.20 3.59
C GLN A 350 -30.16 21.91 2.28
N SER A 351 -29.93 21.18 1.19
CA SER A 351 -29.62 21.77 -0.13
C SER A 351 -30.84 22.27 -0.92
N THR A 352 -32.05 22.05 -0.41
CA THR A 352 -33.32 22.42 -1.08
C THR A 352 -33.98 23.64 -0.43
N THR A 353 -33.53 24.02 0.77
CA THR A 353 -33.78 25.29 1.45
C THR A 353 -32.69 26.28 1.11
#